data_AF-A0A0Q4CCT7-F1
#
_entry.id   AF-A0A0Q4CCT7-F1
#
_cell.length_a   1.000
_cell.length_b   1.000
_cell.length_c   1.000
_cell.angle_alpha   90.00
_cell.angle_beta   90.00
_cell.angle_gamma   90.00
#
_symmetry.space_group_name_H-M   'P 1'
#
loop_
_entity.id
_entity.type
_entity.pdbx_description
1 polymer ?
#
loop_
_entity_poly.entity_id
_entity_poly.type
_entity_poly.pdbx_seq_one_letter_code
_entity_poly.pdbx_strand_id
1 'polypeptide(L)'
;MFGWFGQRDRPKAYQYLRPGRLHRVIRAFVDLDGLLHPVGETWTFLRCEASLQDEGISWFVAMPDGSELQIRLQRRPYDEHGVLEYLDDHVLPTARSGEDWPLLITRDSVCLADDVDAPHACVVDVPRDADATGVARALLSSGCLAGVAGHTTWSIAMGRDRVVFGDRWGLRFVRAVGHDPLTARAEAFERIDVRYWQQRDAQTVIAALTGQ
;
A
#
# COMPACT_ATOMS: atom_id res chain seq x y z
N MET A 1 23.64 10.53 20.64
CA MET A 1 23.71 9.06 20.50
C MET A 1 22.43 8.64 19.81
N PHE A 2 22.50 8.42 18.49
CA PHE A 2 21.31 8.23 17.64
C PHE A 2 20.84 6.77 17.76
N GLY A 3 19.68 6.56 18.38
CA GLY A 3 19.01 5.26 18.41
C GLY A 3 18.43 4.95 17.04
N TRP A 4 19.17 4.16 16.27
CA TRP A 4 18.74 3.62 14.98
C TRP A 4 17.72 2.52 15.27
N PHE A 5 16.43 2.73 14.95
CA PHE A 5 15.54 1.59 14.73
C PHE A 5 16.03 0.91 13.46
N GLY A 6 16.61 -0.28 13.61
CA GLY A 6 16.83 -1.16 12.48
C GLY A 6 15.51 -1.33 11.72
N GLN A 7 15.59 -1.35 10.40
CA GLN A 7 14.45 -1.43 9.48
C GLN A 7 13.46 -2.60 9.76
N ARG A 8 13.79 -3.50 10.68
CA ARG A 8 13.06 -4.72 11.06
C ARG A 8 11.98 -4.56 12.14
N ASP A 9 11.96 -3.48 12.92
CA ASP A 9 11.02 -3.33 14.06
C ASP A 9 9.93 -2.27 13.87
N ARG A 10 9.75 -1.73 12.66
CA ARG A 10 8.60 -0.85 12.40
C ARG A 10 7.35 -1.72 12.25
N PRO A 11 6.27 -1.48 13.01
CA PRO A 11 4.96 -2.05 12.71
C PRO A 11 4.63 -1.91 11.21
N LYS A 12 4.11 -3.00 10.62
CA LYS A 12 3.82 -3.07 9.16
C LYS A 12 2.98 -1.89 8.67
N ALA A 13 2.12 -1.33 9.53
CA ALA A 13 1.30 -0.14 9.26
C ALA A 13 2.12 1.10 8.84
N TYR A 14 3.38 1.23 9.25
CA TYR A 14 4.21 2.40 8.91
C TYR A 14 4.96 2.27 7.57
N GLN A 15 4.82 1.15 6.87
CA GLN A 15 5.63 0.89 5.67
C GLN A 15 5.33 1.84 4.50
N TYR A 16 4.18 2.51 4.50
CA TYR A 16 3.83 3.49 3.46
C TYR A 16 3.91 4.97 3.88
N LEU A 17 4.09 5.29 5.16
CA LEU A 17 4.46 6.65 5.59
C LEU A 17 5.93 6.92 5.25
N ARG A 18 6.17 7.47 4.06
CA ARG A 18 7.52 7.80 3.56
C ARG A 18 7.84 9.27 3.76
N PRO A 19 9.00 9.61 4.35
CA PRO A 19 9.44 11.01 4.46
C PRO A 19 9.40 11.73 3.11
N GLY A 20 8.87 12.95 3.10
CA GLY A 20 8.70 13.79 1.91
C GLY A 20 7.44 13.50 1.08
N ARG A 21 6.69 12.43 1.39
CA ARG A 21 5.46 12.08 0.66
C ARG A 21 4.25 12.81 1.22
N LEU A 22 3.42 13.32 0.31
CA LEU A 22 2.15 13.96 0.65
C LEU A 22 1.10 12.88 0.94
N HIS A 23 0.34 13.11 1.99
CA HIS A 23 -0.75 12.25 2.42
C HIS A 23 -2.03 13.07 2.60
N ARG A 24 -3.16 12.38 2.54
CA ARG A 24 -4.49 12.93 2.76
C ARG A 24 -5.26 12.04 3.72
N VAL A 25 -5.96 12.66 4.67
CA VAL A 25 -6.90 11.98 5.55
C VAL A 25 -8.15 11.58 4.74
N ILE A 26 -8.46 10.29 4.71
CA ILE A 26 -9.65 9.73 4.05
C ILE A 26 -10.75 9.32 5.03
N ARG A 27 -10.40 9.11 6.30
CA ARG A 27 -11.33 8.92 7.41
C ARG A 27 -10.85 9.73 8.60
N ALA A 28 -11.73 10.59 9.12
CA ALA A 28 -11.39 11.46 10.23
C ALA A 28 -10.97 10.65 11.47
N PHE A 29 -10.02 11.19 12.22
CA PHE A 29 -9.58 10.63 13.49
C PHE A 29 -9.21 11.72 14.47
N VAL A 30 -9.19 11.37 15.77
CA VAL A 30 -8.77 12.26 16.84
C VAL A 30 -7.45 11.72 17.38
N ASP A 31 -6.46 12.59 17.49
CA ASP A 31 -5.15 12.23 18.05
C ASP A 31 -5.20 12.18 19.59
N LEU A 32 -4.08 11.84 20.21
CA LEU A 32 -3.94 11.74 21.67
C LEU A 32 -4.18 13.07 22.38
N ASP A 33 -3.99 14.19 21.68
CA ASP A 33 -4.16 15.54 22.20
C ASP A 33 -5.60 16.05 22.07
N GLY A 34 -6.49 15.22 21.51
CA GLY A 34 -7.87 15.61 21.23
C GLY A 34 -8.01 16.45 19.96
N LEU A 35 -6.95 16.59 19.16
CA LEU A 35 -7.02 17.29 17.88
C LEU A 35 -7.73 16.42 16.85
N LEU A 36 -8.78 16.97 16.25
CA LEU A 36 -9.48 16.33 15.14
C LEU A 36 -8.73 16.55 13.83
N HIS A 37 -8.41 15.46 13.15
CA HIS A 37 -7.93 15.44 11.77
C HIS A 37 -9.09 15.12 10.83
N PRO A 38 -9.65 16.11 10.12
CA PRO A 38 -10.83 15.91 9.28
C PRO A 38 -10.50 15.25 7.94
N VAL A 39 -11.49 14.62 7.32
CA VAL A 39 -11.38 14.10 5.94
C VAL A 39 -10.99 15.24 4.99
N GLY A 40 -10.01 14.98 4.12
CA GLY A 40 -9.47 15.94 3.17
C GLY A 40 -8.29 16.76 3.70
N GLU A 41 -7.98 16.70 5.00
CA GLU A 41 -6.73 17.28 5.52
C GLU A 41 -5.53 16.66 4.80
N THR A 42 -4.54 17.50 4.43
CA THR A 42 -3.33 17.05 3.74
C THR A 42 -2.08 17.51 4.47
N TRP A 43 -1.07 16.67 4.45
CA TRP A 43 0.22 16.96 5.07
C TRP A 43 1.33 16.10 4.47
N THR A 44 2.56 16.59 4.53
CA THR A 44 3.75 15.85 4.10
C THR A 44 4.37 15.13 5.29
N PHE A 45 4.52 13.82 5.23
CA PHE A 45 5.17 13.08 6.32
C PHE A 45 6.65 13.45 6.40
N LEU A 46 7.15 13.78 7.60
CA LEU A 46 8.57 14.13 7.80
C LEU A 46 9.31 12.99 8.49
N ARG A 47 8.82 12.57 9.66
CA ARG A 47 9.45 11.55 10.51
C ARG A 47 8.46 11.00 11.54
N CYS A 48 8.85 9.93 12.22
CA CYS A 48 8.13 9.41 13.37
C CYS A 48 9.08 9.06 14.52
N GLU A 49 8.58 9.16 15.74
CA GLU A 49 9.28 8.80 16.96
C GLU A 49 8.36 7.94 17.84
N ALA A 50 8.83 6.75 18.23
CA ALA A 50 8.09 5.86 19.12
C ALA A 50 8.45 6.18 20.58
N SER A 51 7.45 6.32 21.44
CA SER A 51 7.66 6.40 22.89
C SER A 51 7.72 4.99 23.46
N LEU A 52 8.84 4.66 24.14
CA LEU A 52 8.98 3.39 24.85
C LEU A 52 8.13 3.33 26.13
N GLN A 53 7.65 4.48 26.62
CA GLN A 53 6.94 4.57 27.90
C GLN A 53 5.41 4.49 27.74
N ASP A 54 4.88 5.00 26.62
CA ASP A 54 3.43 5.22 26.47
C ASP A 54 2.76 4.30 25.44
N GLU A 55 3.50 3.35 24.86
CA GLU A 55 3.06 2.54 23.71
C GLU A 55 2.48 3.39 22.56
N GLY A 56 2.98 4.62 22.44
CA GLY A 56 2.52 5.63 21.50
C GLY A 56 3.57 5.99 20.46
N ILE A 57 3.11 6.59 19.36
CA ILE A 57 3.95 7.13 18.30
C ILE A 57 3.60 8.59 18.07
N SER A 58 4.63 9.41 17.88
CA SER A 58 4.49 10.77 17.37
C SER A 58 4.85 10.78 15.89
N TRP A 59 3.96 11.29 15.05
CA TRP A 59 4.29 11.65 13.67
C TRP A 59 4.54 13.14 13.60
N PHE A 60 5.58 13.51 12.87
CA PHE A 60 5.86 14.90 12.55
C PHE A 60 5.59 15.09 11.07
N VAL A 61 4.73 16.06 10.77
CA VAL A 61 4.23 16.31 9.43
C VAL A 61 4.36 17.79 9.08
N ALA A 62 4.63 18.12 7.83
CA ALA A 62 4.58 19.49 7.33
C ALA A 62 3.21 19.78 6.73
N MET A 63 2.54 20.80 7.25
CA MET A 63 1.28 21.33 6.76
C MET A 63 1.50 22.11 5.44
N PRO A 64 0.43 22.38 4.66
CA PRO A 64 0.57 23.10 3.39
C PRO A 64 1.16 24.51 3.51
N ASP A 65 1.00 25.15 4.67
CA ASP A 65 1.60 26.45 4.98
C ASP A 65 3.09 26.38 5.40
N GLY A 66 3.65 25.17 5.43
CA GLY A 66 5.04 24.90 5.81
C GLY A 66 5.27 24.74 7.31
N SER A 67 4.25 24.90 8.16
CA SER A 67 4.36 24.64 9.59
C SER A 67 4.52 23.15 9.89
N GLU A 68 5.24 22.81 10.95
CA GLU A 68 5.34 21.43 11.44
C GLU A 68 4.25 21.18 12.48
N LEU A 69 3.51 20.09 12.30
CA LEU A 69 2.52 19.57 13.25
C LEU A 69 3.00 18.22 13.80
N GLN A 70 2.88 18.05 15.13
CA GLN A 70 3.08 16.76 15.79
C GLN A 70 1.71 16.10 16.00
N ILE A 71 1.50 14.94 15.39
CA ILE A 71 0.32 14.09 15.56
C ILE A 71 0.70 12.96 16.52
N ARG A 72 0.10 12.94 17.71
CA ARG A 72 0.40 11.91 18.72
C ARG A 72 -0.66 10.83 18.69
N LEU A 73 -0.26 9.58 18.54
CA LEU A 73 -1.17 8.44 18.48
C LEU A 73 -0.75 7.42 19.54
N GLN A 74 -1.74 6.74 20.12
CA GLN A 74 -1.51 5.72 21.14
C GLN A 74 -2.25 4.44 20.76
N ARG A 75 -1.58 3.30 20.89
CA ARG A 75 -2.24 2.00 20.74
C ARG A 75 -3.25 1.85 21.87
N ARG A 76 -4.52 1.63 21.53
CA ARG A 76 -5.56 1.35 22.51
C ARG A 76 -5.96 -0.13 22.40
N PRO A 77 -5.76 -0.95 23.44
CA PRO A 77 -5.98 -2.39 23.36
C PRO A 77 -7.43 -2.81 23.11
N TYR A 78 -8.39 -1.88 23.18
CA TYR A 78 -9.82 -2.12 22.95
C TYR A 78 -10.38 -1.30 21.78
N ASP A 79 -9.53 -0.60 21.04
CA ASP A 79 -9.96 0.14 19.85
C ASP A 79 -9.72 -0.74 18.62
N GLU A 80 -10.75 -1.48 18.22
CA GLU A 80 -10.72 -2.35 17.05
C GLU A 80 -10.46 -1.58 15.74
N HIS A 81 -10.45 -0.24 15.76
CA HIS A 81 -10.21 0.62 14.60
C HIS A 81 -9.17 1.71 14.92
N GLY A 82 -8.22 1.40 15.82
CA GLY A 82 -7.13 2.31 16.14
C GLY A 82 -6.36 2.75 14.89
N VAL A 83 -6.04 4.04 14.80
CA VAL A 83 -5.33 4.62 13.64
C VAL A 83 -3.98 3.93 13.39
N LEU A 84 -3.34 3.38 14.42
CA LEU A 84 -2.04 2.70 14.28
C LEU A 84 -2.16 1.30 13.70
N GLU A 85 -3.30 0.64 13.93
CA GLU A 85 -3.60 -0.69 13.44
C GLU A 85 -4.17 -0.64 12.02
N TYR A 86 -4.94 0.41 11.70
CA TYR A 86 -5.69 0.57 10.45
C TYR A 86 -5.38 1.89 9.74
N LEU A 87 -4.10 2.26 9.68
CA LEU A 87 -3.70 3.54 9.13
C LEU A 87 -4.20 3.73 7.67
N ASP A 88 -4.35 2.65 6.89
CA ASP A 88 -4.71 2.72 5.47
C ASP A 88 -6.20 2.98 5.28
N ASP A 89 -6.98 2.83 6.35
CA ASP A 89 -8.37 3.26 6.43
C ASP A 89 -8.51 4.75 6.78
N HIS A 90 -7.44 5.37 7.30
CA HIS A 90 -7.45 6.76 7.77
C HIS A 90 -6.69 7.71 6.86
N VAL A 91 -5.56 7.28 6.30
CA VAL A 91 -4.63 8.14 5.58
C VAL A 91 -4.12 7.42 4.34
N LEU A 92 -4.24 8.08 3.19
CA LEU A 92 -3.65 7.62 1.95
C LEU A 92 -2.54 8.56 1.47
N PRO A 93 -1.51 8.03 0.82
CA PRO A 93 -0.63 8.88 0.02
C PRO A 93 -1.44 9.57 -1.09
N THR A 94 -1.04 10.78 -1.45
CA THR A 94 -1.65 11.50 -2.57
C THR A 94 -0.58 12.22 -3.39
N ALA A 95 -0.86 12.42 -4.68
CA ALA A 95 0.11 12.98 -5.60
C ALA A 95 0.40 14.45 -5.26
N ARG A 96 1.69 14.79 -5.11
CA ARG A 96 2.13 16.17 -5.33
C ARG A 96 2.20 16.31 -6.85
N SER A 97 1.32 17.13 -7.44
CA SER A 97 1.21 17.37 -8.89
C SER A 97 2.43 16.93 -9.72
N GLY A 98 2.25 15.96 -10.62
CA GLY A 98 3.32 15.29 -11.38
C GLY A 98 2.85 13.92 -11.90
N GLU A 99 3.62 13.32 -12.81
CA GLU A 99 3.27 12.12 -13.58
C GLU A 99 3.07 10.85 -12.73
N ASP A 100 3.67 10.80 -11.53
CA ASP A 100 3.57 9.66 -10.62
C ASP A 100 2.32 9.75 -9.73
N TRP A 101 1.51 8.69 -9.80
CA TRP A 101 0.33 8.46 -8.99
C TRP A 101 0.64 7.46 -7.87
N PRO A 102 0.48 7.86 -6.60
CA PRO A 102 0.65 6.95 -5.48
C PRO A 102 -0.56 6.02 -5.37
N LEU A 103 -0.37 4.74 -5.66
CA LEU A 103 -1.45 3.76 -5.60
C LEU A 103 -1.29 2.90 -4.35
N LEU A 104 -2.31 2.89 -3.48
CA LEU A 104 -2.36 1.93 -2.37
C LEU A 104 -2.66 0.55 -2.94
N ILE A 105 -1.81 -0.40 -2.60
CA ILE A 105 -1.91 -1.79 -3.00
C ILE A 105 -2.14 -2.59 -1.75
N THR A 106 -3.24 -3.34 -1.69
CA THR A 106 -3.40 -4.39 -0.67
C THR A 106 -3.38 -5.76 -1.33
N ARG A 107 -3.16 -6.81 -0.55
CA ARG A 107 -3.05 -8.15 -1.11
C ARG A 107 -3.56 -9.23 -0.17
N ASP A 108 -3.91 -10.36 -0.77
CA ASP A 108 -4.21 -11.58 -0.04
C ASP A 108 -2.97 -12.07 0.73
N SER A 109 -3.22 -12.70 1.89
CA SER A 109 -2.19 -13.38 2.66
C SER A 109 -1.68 -14.62 1.90
N VAL A 110 -0.40 -14.90 2.09
CA VAL A 110 0.29 -16.08 1.58
C VAL A 110 0.57 -17.03 2.77
N CYS A 111 0.79 -18.32 2.53
CA CYS A 111 1.06 -19.29 3.60
C CYS A 111 2.11 -18.79 4.62
N LEU A 112 1.87 -19.12 5.89
CA LEU A 112 2.43 -18.48 7.10
C LEU A 112 3.96 -18.35 7.18
N ALA A 113 4.72 -19.20 6.47
CA ALA A 113 6.18 -19.21 6.55
C ALA A 113 6.86 -18.17 5.64
N ASP A 114 6.23 -17.79 4.51
CA ASP A 114 6.80 -16.89 3.50
C ASP A 114 6.18 -15.48 3.54
N ASP A 115 5.10 -15.28 4.32
CA ASP A 115 4.35 -14.00 4.44
C ASP A 115 4.82 -13.13 5.63
N VAL A 116 5.78 -13.62 6.42
CA VAL A 116 6.22 -12.96 7.65
C VAL A 116 6.76 -11.55 7.36
N ASP A 117 7.55 -11.40 6.30
CA ASP A 117 8.30 -10.17 6.06
C ASP A 117 7.64 -9.20 5.08
N ALA A 118 6.64 -9.64 4.33
CA ALA A 118 6.07 -8.83 3.27
C ALA A 118 4.76 -8.16 3.73
N PRO A 119 4.56 -6.85 3.44
CA PRO A 119 3.42 -6.12 3.98
C PRO A 119 2.11 -6.49 3.26
N HIS A 120 1.01 -6.52 4.01
CA HIS A 120 -0.33 -6.71 3.44
C HIS A 120 -0.84 -5.48 2.67
N ALA A 121 -0.24 -4.32 2.93
CA ALA A 121 -0.49 -3.08 2.22
C ALA A 121 0.83 -2.36 1.90
N CYS A 122 0.98 -1.88 0.67
CA CYS A 122 2.11 -1.05 0.28
C CYS A 122 1.65 0.06 -0.67
N VAL A 123 2.53 1.02 -0.92
CA VAL A 123 2.28 2.07 -1.91
C VAL A 123 3.30 1.95 -3.02
N VAL A 124 2.80 1.96 -4.25
CA VAL A 124 3.62 1.95 -5.47
C VAL A 124 3.34 3.21 -6.27
N ASP A 125 4.41 3.86 -6.70
CA ASP A 125 4.37 4.96 -7.65
C ASP A 125 4.20 4.39 -9.06
N VAL A 126 3.14 4.80 -9.75
CA VAL A 126 2.84 4.40 -11.13
C VAL A 126 2.54 5.63 -11.97
N PRO A 127 2.79 5.63 -13.29
CA PRO A 127 2.28 6.70 -14.14
C PRO A 127 0.77 6.87 -13.98
N ARG A 128 0.28 8.11 -13.94
CA ARG A 128 -1.16 8.43 -13.79
C ARG A 128 -2.04 7.71 -14.80
N ASP A 129 -1.59 7.63 -16.04
CA ASP A 129 -2.27 7.00 -17.15
C ASP A 129 -1.97 5.51 -17.30
N ALA A 130 -1.22 4.91 -16.35
CA ALA A 130 -0.91 3.50 -16.37
C ALA A 130 -2.20 2.68 -16.40
N ASP A 131 -2.27 1.77 -17.36
CA ASP A 131 -3.30 0.74 -17.40
C ASP A 131 -2.98 -0.40 -16.40
N ALA A 132 -3.86 -1.39 -16.31
CA ALA A 132 -3.64 -2.54 -15.44
C ALA A 132 -2.33 -3.29 -15.73
N THR A 133 -1.86 -3.31 -16.98
CA THR A 133 -0.58 -3.94 -17.32
C THR A 133 0.59 -3.12 -16.80
N GLY A 134 0.53 -1.79 -16.92
CA GLY A 134 1.49 -0.86 -16.33
C GLY A 134 1.58 -1.01 -14.81
N VAL A 135 0.44 -1.06 -14.13
CA VAL A 135 0.37 -1.29 -12.68
C VAL A 135 0.99 -2.64 -12.30
N ALA A 136 0.65 -3.73 -13.01
CA ALA A 136 1.24 -5.05 -12.76
C ALA A 136 2.77 -5.08 -12.91
N ARG A 137 3.32 -4.36 -13.90
CA ARG A 137 4.79 -4.24 -14.09
C ARG A 137 5.45 -3.47 -12.96
N ALA A 138 4.82 -2.38 -12.50
CA ALA A 138 5.31 -1.60 -11.37
C ALA A 138 5.30 -2.46 -10.08
N LEU A 139 4.23 -3.22 -9.85
CA LEU A 139 4.13 -4.16 -8.74
C LEU A 139 5.26 -5.20 -8.72
N LEU A 140 5.56 -5.83 -9.86
CA LEU A 140 6.67 -6.79 -9.97
C LEU A 140 8.05 -6.16 -9.68
N SER A 141 8.19 -4.86 -9.89
CA SER A 141 9.45 -4.13 -9.66
C SER A 141 9.54 -3.53 -8.26
N SER A 142 8.42 -3.38 -7.56
CA SER A 142 8.32 -2.70 -6.27
C SER A 142 8.86 -3.50 -5.08
N GLY A 143 8.94 -4.83 -5.19
CA GLY A 143 9.22 -5.70 -4.04
C GLY A 143 8.05 -5.83 -3.05
N CYS A 144 6.89 -5.25 -3.33
CA CYS A 144 5.71 -5.31 -2.46
C CYS A 144 5.00 -6.67 -2.44
N LEU A 145 5.31 -7.57 -3.37
CA LEU A 145 4.66 -8.88 -3.46
C LEU A 145 5.52 -9.92 -2.77
N ALA A 146 4.87 -10.85 -2.07
CA ALA A 146 5.56 -11.97 -1.46
C ALA A 146 6.16 -12.86 -2.57
N GLY A 147 7.44 -13.19 -2.43
CA GLY A 147 8.07 -14.24 -3.23
C GLY A 147 7.87 -15.58 -2.54
N VAL A 148 7.36 -16.59 -3.26
CA VAL A 148 7.14 -17.93 -2.71
C VAL A 148 7.92 -18.94 -3.53
N ALA A 149 9.05 -19.42 -3.01
CA ALA A 149 9.87 -20.46 -3.62
C ALA A 149 10.15 -20.31 -5.14
N GLY A 150 10.28 -19.07 -5.63
CA GLY A 150 10.49 -18.79 -7.05
C GLY A 150 9.28 -19.08 -7.95
N HIS A 151 8.07 -19.22 -7.40
CA HIS A 151 6.85 -19.39 -8.19
C HIS A 151 5.69 -18.61 -7.56
N THR A 152 5.25 -17.55 -8.23
CA THR A 152 4.12 -16.75 -7.79
C THR A 152 3.22 -16.41 -8.95
N THR A 153 1.92 -16.43 -8.71
CA THR A 153 0.93 -15.96 -9.68
C THR A 153 -0.09 -15.12 -8.92
N TRP A 154 -0.26 -13.93 -9.42
CA TRP A 154 -1.08 -12.87 -8.88
C TRP A 154 -2.07 -12.43 -9.93
N SER A 155 -3.18 -11.85 -9.49
CA SER A 155 -4.06 -11.10 -10.38
C SER A 155 -4.45 -9.78 -9.77
N ILE A 156 -4.63 -8.78 -10.61
CA ILE A 156 -5.31 -7.54 -10.27
C ILE A 156 -6.54 -7.36 -11.13
N ALA A 157 -7.53 -6.66 -10.58
CA ALA A 157 -8.68 -6.16 -11.30
C ALA A 157 -8.75 -4.63 -11.14
N MET A 158 -8.83 -3.91 -12.26
CA MET A 158 -9.06 -2.48 -12.33
C MET A 158 -10.34 -2.23 -13.12
N GLY A 159 -11.46 -2.09 -12.42
CA GLY A 159 -12.78 -2.08 -13.08
C GLY A 159 -13.04 -3.41 -13.78
N ARG A 160 -13.15 -3.38 -15.12
CA ARG A 160 -13.30 -4.60 -15.95
C ARG A 160 -11.96 -5.20 -16.39
N ASP A 161 -10.89 -4.43 -16.33
CA ASP A 161 -9.57 -4.86 -16.77
C ASP A 161 -9.00 -5.85 -15.76
N ARG A 162 -8.56 -7.01 -16.25
CA ARG A 162 -7.95 -8.05 -15.43
C ARG A 162 -6.58 -8.38 -15.97
N VAL A 163 -5.61 -8.49 -15.08
CA VAL A 163 -4.23 -8.86 -15.45
C VAL A 163 -3.75 -9.95 -14.51
N VAL A 164 -3.18 -11.00 -15.10
CA VAL A 164 -2.49 -12.09 -14.40
C VAL A 164 -1.00 -11.91 -14.61
N PHE A 165 -0.24 -11.96 -13.53
CA PHE A 165 1.17 -11.64 -13.54
C PHE A 165 1.90 -12.36 -12.42
N GLY A 166 3.22 -12.40 -12.47
CA GLY A 166 4.00 -13.08 -11.46
C GLY A 166 5.41 -13.36 -11.91
N ASP A 167 6.06 -14.24 -11.16
CA ASP A 167 7.39 -14.74 -11.41
C ASP A 167 7.38 -16.26 -11.40
N ARG A 168 8.07 -16.86 -12.37
CA ARG A 168 8.27 -18.31 -12.44
C ARG A 168 9.74 -18.60 -12.72
N TRP A 169 10.44 -19.01 -11.67
CA TRP A 169 11.86 -19.31 -11.64
C TRP A 169 12.72 -18.14 -12.15
N GLY A 170 12.39 -16.91 -11.72
CA GLY A 170 13.06 -15.68 -12.13
C GLY A 170 12.56 -15.11 -13.48
N LEU A 171 11.64 -15.80 -14.15
CA LEU A 171 11.00 -15.29 -15.36
C LEU A 171 9.70 -14.58 -15.00
N ARG A 172 9.74 -13.25 -15.07
CA ARG A 172 8.57 -12.39 -14.86
C ARG A 172 7.62 -12.45 -16.05
N PHE A 173 6.33 -12.47 -15.77
CA PHE A 173 5.29 -12.41 -16.81
C PHE A 173 4.15 -11.47 -16.42
N VAL A 174 3.51 -10.91 -17.44
CA VAL A 174 2.29 -10.10 -17.33
C VAL A 174 1.38 -10.44 -18.52
N ARG A 175 0.11 -10.72 -18.25
CA ARG A 175 -0.89 -11.12 -19.24
C ARG A 175 -2.23 -10.46 -18.93
N ALA A 176 -2.70 -9.61 -19.83
CA ALA A 176 -4.08 -9.12 -19.78
C ALA A 176 -5.05 -10.28 -20.05
N VAL A 177 -6.20 -10.22 -19.38
CA VAL A 177 -7.26 -11.22 -19.46
C VAL A 177 -8.49 -10.59 -20.08
N GLY A 178 -8.88 -11.08 -21.25
CA GLY A 178 -9.99 -10.54 -22.04
C GLY A 178 -9.53 -9.92 -23.37
N HIS A 179 -10.51 -9.51 -24.17
CA HIS A 179 -10.29 -8.89 -25.49
C HIS A 179 -10.63 -7.39 -25.51
N ASP A 180 -11.15 -6.85 -24.41
CA ASP A 180 -11.48 -5.43 -24.32
C ASP A 180 -10.19 -4.60 -24.21
N PRO A 181 -10.14 -3.41 -24.83
CA PRO A 181 -9.02 -2.50 -24.65
C PRO A 181 -8.92 -2.12 -23.17
N LEU A 182 -7.71 -2.15 -22.62
CA LEU A 182 -7.44 -1.70 -21.25
C LEU A 182 -7.88 -0.24 -21.13
N THR A 183 -8.99 -0.02 -20.42
CA THR A 183 -9.67 1.28 -20.34
C THR A 183 -9.47 1.94 -18.99
N ALA A 184 -9.21 1.14 -17.95
CA ALA A 184 -9.01 1.64 -16.60
C ALA A 184 -7.62 2.28 -16.47
N ARG A 185 -7.57 3.45 -15.84
CA ARG A 185 -6.34 4.22 -15.59
C ARG A 185 -6.06 4.26 -14.10
N ALA A 186 -4.79 4.20 -13.72
CA ALA A 186 -4.38 4.19 -12.33
C ALA A 186 -4.95 5.36 -11.51
N GLU A 187 -5.01 6.56 -12.10
CA GLU A 187 -5.56 7.75 -11.43
C GLU A 187 -7.05 7.65 -11.05
N ALA A 188 -7.80 6.71 -11.64
CA ALA A 188 -9.19 6.45 -11.26
C ALA A 188 -9.31 5.61 -9.98
N PHE A 189 -8.20 5.14 -9.42
CA PHE A 189 -8.17 4.27 -8.25
C PHE A 189 -7.27 4.88 -7.17
N GLU A 190 -7.77 4.87 -5.94
CA GLU A 190 -6.97 5.20 -4.75
C GLU A 190 -6.36 3.93 -4.12
N ARG A 191 -7.03 2.79 -4.31
CA ARG A 191 -6.66 1.48 -3.79
C ARG A 191 -6.93 0.38 -4.82
N ILE A 192 -6.03 -0.60 -4.91
CA ILE A 192 -6.22 -1.85 -5.65
C ILE A 192 -5.88 -3.04 -4.77
N ASP A 193 -6.70 -4.09 -4.84
CA ASP A 193 -6.44 -5.34 -4.17
C ASP A 193 -5.83 -6.37 -5.14
N VAL A 194 -4.76 -7.03 -4.70
CA VAL A 194 -4.02 -8.04 -5.46
C VAL A 194 -4.29 -9.42 -4.89
N ARG A 195 -4.76 -10.33 -5.75
CA ARG A 195 -5.10 -11.68 -5.33
C ARG A 195 -3.97 -12.67 -5.60
N TYR A 196 -3.63 -13.46 -4.59
CA TYR A 196 -2.67 -14.56 -4.73
C TYR A 196 -3.35 -15.84 -5.20
N TRP A 197 -2.73 -16.56 -6.13
CA TRP A 197 -3.28 -17.78 -6.71
C TRP A 197 -2.56 -19.06 -6.28
N GLN A 198 -1.91 -19.09 -5.11
CA GLN A 198 -1.37 -20.32 -4.51
C GLN A 198 -0.49 -21.14 -5.45
N GLN A 199 0.41 -20.46 -6.18
CA GLN A 199 1.29 -21.08 -7.17
C GLN A 199 0.59 -21.80 -8.33
N ARG A 200 -0.70 -21.56 -8.58
CA ARG A 200 -1.35 -22.02 -9.82
C ARG A 200 -0.65 -21.40 -11.03
N ASP A 201 -0.59 -22.13 -12.12
CA ASP A 201 -0.05 -21.60 -13.36
C ASP A 201 -0.93 -20.48 -13.94
N ALA A 202 -0.31 -19.57 -14.70
CA ALA A 202 -1.00 -18.42 -15.26
C ALA A 202 -2.18 -18.81 -16.18
N GLN A 203 -2.10 -19.91 -16.93
CA GLN A 203 -3.18 -20.31 -17.84
C GLN A 203 -4.41 -20.79 -17.08
N THR A 204 -4.22 -21.59 -16.04
CA THR A 204 -5.30 -22.01 -15.13
C THR A 204 -5.97 -20.82 -14.47
N VAL A 205 -5.20 -19.81 -14.05
CA VAL A 205 -5.75 -18.58 -13.47
C VAL A 205 -6.53 -17.77 -14.52
N ILE A 206 -6.00 -17.65 -15.74
CA ILE A 206 -6.68 -16.97 -16.83
C ILE A 206 -8.03 -17.65 -17.13
N ALA A 207 -8.07 -18.98 -17.27
CA ALA A 207 -9.30 -19.74 -17.51
C ALA A 207 -10.33 -19.53 -16.37
N ALA A 208 -9.88 -19.58 -15.12
CA ALA A 208 -10.73 -19.33 -13.96
C ALA A 208 -11.31 -17.90 -13.95
N LEU A 209 -10.54 -16.90 -14.41
CA LEU A 209 -10.98 -15.51 -14.47
C LEU A 209 -11.90 -15.20 -15.67
N THR A 210 -11.81 -15.97 -16.75
CA THR A 210 -12.65 -15.83 -17.95
C THR A 210 -13.90 -16.72 -17.92
N GLY A 211 -13.99 -17.65 -16.97
CA GLY A 211 -15.09 -18.62 -16.89
C GLY A 211 -14.99 -19.72 -17.95
N GLN A 212 -13.77 -20.04 -18.38
CA GLN A 212 -13.46 -21.13 -19.32
C GLN A 212 -13.09 -22.42 -18.60
#